data_AF-A0A392VSM5-F1
#
_entry.id   AF-A0A392VSM5-F1
#
_cell.length_a   1.000
_cell.length_b   1.000
_cell.length_c   1.000
_cell.angle_alpha   90.00
_cell.angle_beta   90.00
_cell.angle_gamma   90.00
#
_symmetry.space_group_name_H-M   'P 1'
#
loop_
_entity.id
_entity.type
_entity.pdbx_description
1 polymer ?
#
loop_
_entity_poly.entity_id
_entity_poly.type
_entity_poly.pdbx_seq_one_letter_code
_entity_poly.pdbx_strand_id
1 'polypeptide(L)' 'MLNGPIYSRMVKEFWMKAEVFDELSARLEEEELIRNDPIMKGKTREEMGLNKFSGTVIKS' A
#
# COMPACT_ATOMS: atom_id res chain seq x y z
N MET A 1 5.95 -18.48 26.67
CA MET A 1 4.72 -17.67 26.44
C MET A 1 5.13 -16.29 25.97
N LEU A 2 4.56 -15.82 24.86
CA LEU A 2 4.83 -14.51 24.25
C LEU A 2 4.11 -13.35 24.99
N ASN A 3 4.01 -13.41 26.32
CA ASN A 3 3.20 -12.49 27.13
C ASN A 3 4.11 -11.62 28.01
N GLY A 4 4.98 -10.85 27.37
CA GLY A 4 5.94 -9.95 28.03
C GLY A 4 6.37 -8.81 27.11
N PRO A 5 7.35 -7.97 27.51
CA PRO A 5 7.76 -6.75 26.77
C PRO A 5 8.16 -6.99 25.31
N ILE A 6 8.49 -8.23 24.94
CA ILE A 6 8.78 -8.66 23.57
C ILE A 6 7.56 -8.51 22.66
N TYR A 7 6.37 -8.90 23.12
CA TYR A 7 5.15 -8.79 22.33
C TYR A 7 4.77 -7.34 22.08
N SER A 8 4.83 -6.50 23.12
CA SER A 8 4.57 -5.07 22.99
C SER A 8 5.55 -4.39 22.03
N ARG A 9 6.82 -4.79 22.06
CA ARG A 9 7.84 -4.28 21.14
C ARG A 9 7.60 -4.73 19.70
N MET A 10 7.27 -6.01 19.48
CA MET A 10 6.94 -6.52 18.15
C MET A 10 5.71 -5.85 17.56
N VAL A 11 4.63 -5.66 18.32
CA VAL A 11 3.43 -4.96 17.85
C VAL A 11 3.75 -3.51 17.50
N LYS A 12 4.56 -2.82 18.33
CA LYS A 12 4.99 -1.44 18.06
C LYS A 12 5.85 -1.35 16.79
N GLU A 13 6.84 -2.23 16.65
CA GLU A 13 7.72 -2.26 15.47
C GLU A 13 6.94 -2.64 14.20
N PHE A 14 5.98 -3.57 14.31
CA PHE A 14 5.09 -3.94 13.21
C PHE A 14 4.20 -2.76 12.79
N TRP A 15 3.52 -2.11 13.74
CA TRP A 15 2.68 -0.94 13.46
C TRP A 15 3.46 0.25 12.90
N MET A 16 4.70 0.46 13.35
CA MET A 16 5.57 1.52 12.80
C MET A 16 5.98 1.26 11.35
N LYS A 17 6.02 -0.01 10.92
CA LYS A 17 6.39 -0.41 9.55
C LYS A 17 5.19 -0.66 8.65
N ALA A 18 4.01 -0.84 9.24
CA ALA A 18 2.80 -1.14 8.53
C ALA A 18 2.27 0.11 7.81
N GLU A 19 2.16 0.04 6.49
CA GLU A 19 1.51 1.06 5.68
C GLU A 19 0.07 0.66 5.38
N VAL A 20 -0.86 1.57 5.62
CA VAL A 20 -2.26 1.38 5.24
C VAL A 20 -2.39 1.70 3.76
N PHE A 21 -2.58 0.67 2.94
CA PHE A 21 -2.89 0.83 1.53
C PHE A 21 -4.40 0.95 1.36
N ASP A 22 -4.86 2.19 1.23
CA ASP A 22 -6.26 2.55 1.02
C ASP A 22 -6.53 3.01 -0.42
N GLU A 23 -7.77 3.42 -0.69
CA GLU A 23 -8.18 3.88 -2.02
C GLU A 23 -7.40 5.13 -2.46
N LEU A 24 -7.08 6.03 -1.52
CA LEU A 24 -6.29 7.22 -1.82
C LEU A 24 -4.87 6.84 -2.24
N SER A 25 -4.23 5.94 -1.50
CA SER A 25 -2.90 5.41 -1.82
C SER A 25 -2.88 4.75 -3.19
N ALA A 26 -3.90 3.96 -3.52
CA ALA A 26 -4.05 3.36 -4.84
C ALA A 26 -4.16 4.43 -5.94
N ARG A 27 -4.96 5.48 -5.74
CA ARG A 27 -5.07 6.58 -6.72
C ARG A 27 -3.79 7.40 -6.88
N LEU A 28 -3.07 7.64 -5.78
CA LEU A 28 -1.78 8.34 -5.83
C LEU A 28 -0.75 7.56 -6.65
N GLU A 29 -0.72 6.23 -6.50
CA GLU A 29 0.15 5.35 -7.30
C GLU A 29 -0.16 5.44 -8.80
N GLU A 30 -1.44 5.48 -9.18
CA GLU A 30 -1.85 5.73 -10.59
C GLU A 30 -1.41 7.12 -11.07
N GLU A 31 -1.67 8.16 -10.29
CA GLU A 31 -1.34 9.54 -10.67
C GLU A 31 0.17 9.76 -10.78
N GLU A 32 0.96 9.15 -9.90
CA GLU A 32 2.42 9.18 -9.98
C GLU A 32 2.91 8.47 -11.24
N LEU A 33 2.35 7.30 -11.55
CA LEU A 33 2.72 6.54 -12.74
C LEU A 33 2.35 7.29 -14.03
N ILE A 34 1.18 7.93 -14.08
CA ILE A 34 0.76 8.80 -15.21
C ILE A 34 1.65 10.04 -15.31
N ARG A 35 2.09 10.61 -14.18
CA ARG A 35 3.01 11.77 -14.17
C ARG A 35 4.37 11.40 -14.75
N ASN A 36 4.85 10.20 -14.44
CA ASN A 36 6.13 9.68 -14.93
C ASN A 36 6.03 9.19 -16.39
N ASP A 37 4.90 8.58 -16.77
CA ASP A 37 4.62 8.12 -18.13
C ASP A 37 3.18 8.54 -18.57
N PRO A 38 3.05 9.68 -19.28
CA PRO A 38 1.76 10.17 -19.76
C PRO A 38 1.00 9.22 -20.70
N ILE A 39 1.67 8.22 -21.30
CA ILE A 39 1.04 7.21 -22.17
C ILE A 39 0.13 6.28 -21.35
N MET A 40 0.35 6.20 -20.05
CA MET A 40 -0.47 5.41 -19.14
C MET A 40 -1.83 6.04 -18.87
N LYS A 41 -2.01 7.33 -19.21
CA LYS A 41 -3.29 8.03 -19.04
C LYS A 41 -4.41 7.32 -19.81
N GLY A 42 -5.46 6.93 -19.10
CA GLY A 42 -6.65 6.27 -19.67
C GLY A 42 -6.54 4.75 -19.75
N LYS A 43 -5.40 4.15 -19.36
CA LYS A 43 -5.29 2.70 -19.17
C LYS A 43 -5.90 2.29 -17.82
N THR A 44 -6.26 1.02 -17.72
CA THR A 44 -6.67 0.39 -16.46
C THR A 44 -5.44 0.13 -15.57
N ARG A 45 -5.65 -0.03 -14.25
CA ARG A 45 -4.58 -0.38 -13.30
C ARG A 45 -3.79 -1.61 -13.72
N GLU A 46 -4.49 -2.63 -14.19
CA GLU A 46 -3.87 -3.90 -14.62
C GLU A 46 -2.96 -3.68 -15.85
N GLU A 47 -3.37 -2.83 -16.79
CA GLU A 47 -2.56 -2.44 -17.96
C GLU A 47 -1.36 -1.54 -17.60
N MET A 48 -1.45 -0.79 -16.49
CA MET A 48 -0.33 -0.06 -15.91
C MET A 48 0.65 -0.96 -15.14
N GLY A 49 0.33 -2.26 -14.98
CA GLY A 49 1.09 -3.20 -14.16
C GLY A 49 0.86 -3.02 -12.65
N LEU A 50 -0.16 -2.26 -12.26
CA LEU A 50 -0.53 -2.04 -10.86
C LEU A 50 -1.48 -3.12 -10.37
N ASN A 51 -1.35 -3.46 -9.09
CA ASN A 51 -2.28 -4.38 -8.45
C ASN A 51 -3.69 -3.78 -8.40
N LYS A 52 -4.70 -4.62 -8.61
CA LYS A 52 -6.10 -4.24 -8.43
C LYS A 52 -6.35 -3.84 -6.99
N PHE A 53 -6.97 -2.69 -6.78
CA PHE A 53 -7.45 -2.31 -5.47
C PHE A 53 -8.69 -3.15 -5.12
N SER A 54 -8.59 -4.00 -4.11
CA SER A 54 -9.69 -4.85 -3.62
C SER A 54 -10.26 -4.39 -2.28
N GLY A 55 -9.76 -3.29 -1.72
CA GLY A 55 -10.13 -2.76 -0.42
C GLY A 55 -8.91 -2.30 0.38
N THR A 56 -9.16 -1.64 1.52
CA THR A 56 -8.09 -1.19 2.41
C THR A 56 -7.37 -2.38 3.02
N VAL A 57 -6.06 -2.46 2.82
CA VAL A 57 -5.21 -3.52 3.38
C VAL A 57 -4.04 -2.92 4.15
N ILE A 58 -3.62 -3.61 5.21
CA ILE A 58 -2.40 -3.27 5.93
C ILE A 58 -1.26 -4.03 5.26
N LYS A 59 -0.32 -3.30 4.65
CA LYS A 59 0.93 -3.86 4.11
C LYS A 59 2.00 -3.75 5.19
N SER A 60 2.84 -4.78 5.33
CA SER A 60 3.93 -4.87 6.32
C SER A 60 5.25 -5.12 5.62
#